data_AF-A0A508TFR5-F1
#
_entry.id   AF-A0A508TFR5-F1
#
_cell.length_a   1.000
_cell.length_b   1.000
_cell.length_c   1.000
_cell.angle_alpha   90.00
_cell.angle_beta   90.00
_cell.angle_gamma   90.00
#
_symmetry.space_group_name_H-M   'P 1'
#
loop_
_entity.id
_entity.type
_entity.pdbx_description
1 polymer ?
#
loop_
_entity_poly.entity_id
_entity_poly.type
_entity_poly.pdbx_seq_one_letter_code
_entity_poly.pdbx_strand_id
1 'polypeptide(L)'
;MRSFSARVPFALLLALPLLTGCLERGNSPVAASMGDDDQYCQANGKVAVGTPEYVACRKDRDVQRQNAEARYDRRQRDLGEYMLNNPNRP
;
A
#
# COMPACT_ATOMS: atom_id res chain seq x y z
N MET A 1 -35.47 23.38 -28.68
CA MET A 1 -34.10 22.95 -28.32
C MET A 1 -33.86 23.20 -26.81
N ARG A 2 -34.38 22.36 -25.91
CA ARG A 2 -34.18 22.52 -24.44
C ARG A 2 -33.87 21.20 -23.71
N SER A 3 -33.81 20.08 -24.44
CA SER A 3 -33.70 18.73 -23.86
C SER A 3 -32.27 18.18 -23.82
N PHE A 4 -31.31 18.84 -24.47
CA PHE A 4 -29.90 18.42 -24.47
C PHE A 4 -29.12 18.94 -23.24
N SER A 5 -29.56 20.06 -22.64
CA SER A 5 -28.83 20.71 -21.54
C SER A 5 -28.92 19.94 -20.22
N ALA A 6 -30.04 19.26 -19.94
CA ALA A 6 -30.24 18.52 -18.68
C ALA A 6 -29.62 17.11 -18.66
N ARG A 7 -29.18 16.57 -19.81
CA ARG A 7 -28.59 15.21 -19.90
C ARG A 7 -27.10 15.19 -19.58
N VAL A 8 -26.39 16.26 -19.93
CA VAL A 8 -24.96 16.44 -19.65
C VAL A 8 -24.65 16.44 -18.14
N PRO A 9 -25.37 17.17 -17.26
CA PRO A 9 -25.07 17.15 -15.82
C PRO A 9 -25.34 15.79 -15.18
N PHE A 10 -26.35 15.04 -15.65
CA PHE A 10 -26.62 13.68 -15.17
C PHE A 10 -25.54 12.69 -15.58
N ALA A 11 -25.05 12.78 -16.82
CA ALA A 11 -23.93 11.96 -17.27
C ALA A 11 -22.64 12.26 -16.48
N LEU A 12 -22.40 13.53 -16.14
CA LEU A 12 -21.26 13.93 -15.32
C LEU A 12 -21.34 13.40 -13.88
N LEU A 13 -22.53 13.44 -13.27
CA LEU A 13 -22.77 12.92 -11.91
C LEU A 13 -22.53 11.40 -11.80
N LEU A 14 -22.85 10.64 -12.86
CA LEU A 14 -22.59 9.19 -12.89
C LEU A 14 -21.12 8.85 -13.19
N ALA A 15 -20.39 9.73 -13.87
CA ALA A 15 -18.97 9.52 -14.19
C ALA A 15 -18.02 9.82 -13.03
N LEU A 16 -18.38 10.75 -12.13
CA LEU A 16 -17.58 11.12 -10.95
C LEU A 16 -17.21 9.93 -10.03
N PRO A 17 -18.14 9.05 -9.59
CA PRO A 17 -17.80 7.94 -8.70
C PRO A 17 -16.93 6.86 -9.37
N LEU A 18 -17.00 6.73 -10.70
CA LEU A 18 -16.15 5.79 -11.45
C LEU A 18 -14.68 6.25 -11.48
N LEU A 19 -14.45 7.58 -11.47
CA LEU A 19 -13.12 8.16 -11.42
C LEU A 19 -12.52 8.13 -10.00
N THR A 20 -13.33 8.25 -8.95
CA THR A 20 -12.85 8.17 -7.55
C THR A 20 -12.34 6.79 -7.18
N GLY A 21 -12.90 5.71 -7.75
CA GLY A 21 -12.41 4.34 -7.52
C GLY A 21 -10.99 4.08 -8.05
N CYS A 22 -10.54 4.85 -9.06
CA CYS A 22 -9.17 4.78 -9.56
C CYS A 22 -8.15 5.44 -8.62
N LEU A 23 -8.60 6.36 -7.75
CA LEU A 23 -7.72 7.09 -6.81
C LEU A 23 -7.29 6.20 -5.64
N GLU A 24 -8.17 5.30 -5.17
CA GLU A 24 -7.88 4.44 -4.02
C GLU A 24 -6.83 3.36 -4.30
N ARG A 25 -6.64 2.98 -5.58
CA ARG A 25 -5.66 1.95 -5.92
C ARG A 25 -4.21 2.40 -5.69
N GLY A 26 -3.94 3.71 -5.66
CA GLY A 26 -2.62 4.27 -5.33
C GLY A 26 -2.38 4.45 -3.83
N ASN A 27 -3.45 4.65 -3.04
CA ASN A 27 -3.37 4.82 -1.58
C ASN A 27 -3.52 3.47 -0.87
N SER A 28 -2.64 2.52 -1.21
CA SER A 28 -2.54 1.31 -0.40
C SER A 28 -2.06 1.71 1.01
N PRO A 29 -2.77 1.33 2.09
CA PRO A 29 -2.28 1.54 3.45
C PRO A 29 -0.94 0.83 3.67
N VAL A 30 -0.65 -0.21 2.88
CA VAL A 30 0.65 -0.88 2.86
C VAL A 30 1.73 0.07 2.32
N ALA A 31 1.48 0.74 1.19
CA ALA A 31 2.41 1.71 0.61
C ALA A 31 2.62 2.93 1.52
N ALA A 32 1.56 3.42 2.17
CA ALA A 32 1.67 4.48 3.17
C ALA A 32 2.42 4.05 4.45
N SER A 33 2.32 2.78 4.85
CA SER A 33 3.06 2.22 5.99
C SER A 33 4.53 1.91 5.68
N MET A 34 4.87 1.75 4.39
CA MET A 34 6.22 1.73 3.85
C MET A 34 6.73 3.16 3.61
N GLY A 35 6.32 4.10 4.46
CA GLY A 35 6.74 5.50 4.41
C GLY A 35 8.26 5.61 4.33
N ASP A 36 8.72 6.71 3.75
CA ASP A 36 10.12 7.00 3.48
C ASP A 36 11.00 6.74 4.72
N ASP A 37 11.77 5.64 4.67
CA ASP A 37 12.66 5.23 5.76
C ASP A 37 13.70 6.34 6.05
N ASP A 38 14.04 7.17 5.05
CA ASP A 38 14.89 8.34 5.25
C ASP A 38 14.21 9.40 6.10
N GLN A 39 12.96 9.75 5.77
CA GLN A 39 12.20 10.70 6.57
C GLN A 39 12.02 10.20 8.02
N TYR A 40 11.75 8.91 8.19
CA TYR A 40 11.62 8.29 9.52
C TYR A 40 12.94 8.39 10.30
N CYS A 41 14.04 7.96 9.70
CA CYS A 41 15.34 7.89 10.36
C CYS A 41 16.02 9.26 10.53
N GLN A 42 15.66 10.26 9.72
CA GLN A 42 16.10 11.65 9.94
C GLN A 42 15.37 12.32 11.11
N ALA A 43 14.26 11.75 11.59
CA ALA A 43 13.49 12.23 12.75
C ALA A 43 13.17 13.74 12.67
N ASN A 44 12.57 14.17 11.55
CA ASN A 44 12.32 15.58 11.22
C ASN A 44 13.59 16.44 11.14
N GLY A 45 14.67 15.88 10.59
CA GLY A 45 15.95 16.57 10.39
C GLY A 45 16.84 16.67 11.63
N LYS A 46 16.49 15.99 12.73
CA LYS A 46 17.30 15.94 13.96
C LYS A 46 18.50 15.00 13.84
N VAL A 47 18.39 13.99 12.99
CA VAL A 47 19.45 13.02 12.73
C VAL A 47 19.94 13.23 11.30
N ALA A 48 21.23 13.52 11.15
CA ALA A 48 21.83 13.72 9.85
C ALA A 48 22.04 12.38 9.13
N VAL A 49 21.93 12.39 7.80
CA VAL A 49 22.20 11.21 6.97
C VAL A 49 23.65 10.80 7.14
N GLY A 50 23.87 9.49 7.30
CA GLY A 50 25.21 8.90 7.44
C GLY A 50 25.77 8.91 8.87
N THR A 51 25.09 9.50 9.86
CA THR A 51 25.51 9.32 11.26
C THR A 51 25.26 7.89 11.72
N PRO A 52 25.98 7.41 12.76
CA PRO A 52 25.78 6.06 13.30
C PRO A 52 24.32 5.77 13.69
N GLU A 53 23.62 6.76 14.23
CA GLU A 53 22.22 6.64 14.66
C GLU A 53 21.29 6.47 13.46
N TYR A 54 21.49 7.25 12.39
CA TYR A 54 20.73 7.12 11.16
C TYR A 54 20.96 5.74 10.50
N VAL A 55 22.21 5.29 10.43
CA VAL A 55 22.57 3.99 9.83
C VAL A 55 21.97 2.84 10.64
N ALA A 56 22.00 2.92 11.97
CA ALA A 56 21.37 1.93 12.85
C ALA A 56 19.86 1.87 12.64
N CYS A 57 19.18 3.02 12.60
CA CYS A 57 17.75 3.10 12.30
C CYS A 57 17.40 2.46 10.95
N ARG A 58 18.15 2.78 9.89
CA ARG A 58 17.94 2.20 8.55
C ARG A 58 18.08 0.69 8.56
N LYS A 59 19.13 0.18 9.23
CA LYS A 59 19.35 -1.27 9.37
C LYS A 59 18.19 -1.96 10.09
N ASP A 60 17.69 -1.39 11.18
CA ASP A 60 16.57 -1.96 11.93
C ASP A 60 15.28 -1.97 11.11
N ARG A 61 15.03 -0.90 10.34
CA ARG A 61 13.92 -0.82 9.39
C ARG A 61 14.01 -1.87 8.29
N ASP A 62 15.21 -2.08 7.74
CA ASP A 62 15.46 -3.14 6.75
C ASP A 62 15.17 -4.53 7.32
N VAL A 63 15.61 -4.81 8.56
CA VAL A 63 15.32 -6.08 9.25
C VAL A 63 13.81 -6.26 9.48
N GLN A 64 13.10 -5.21 9.90
CA GLN A 64 11.65 -5.27 10.09
C GLN A 64 10.91 -5.60 8.79
N ARG A 65 11.33 -4.99 7.67
CA ARG A 65 10.78 -5.25 6.35
C ARG A 65 11.01 -6.69 5.92
N GLN A 66 12.25 -7.18 6.01
CA GLN A 66 12.58 -8.58 5.70
C GLN A 66 11.76 -9.57 6.55
N ASN A 67 11.57 -9.28 7.84
CA ASN A 67 10.73 -10.09 8.71
C ASN A 67 9.24 -10.04 8.33
N ALA A 68 8.75 -8.93 7.79
CA ALA A 68 7.38 -8.82 7.30
C ALA A 68 7.18 -9.62 6.01
N GLU A 69 8.11 -9.50 5.06
CA GLU A 69 8.13 -10.28 3.81
C GLU A 69 8.16 -11.78 4.09
N ALA A 70 9.07 -12.23 4.96
CA ALA A 70 9.15 -13.64 5.35
C ALA A 70 7.86 -14.17 5.99
N ARG A 71 7.12 -13.33 6.73
CA ARG A 71 5.80 -13.69 7.28
C ARG A 71 4.75 -13.84 6.19
N TYR A 72 4.76 -12.96 5.18
CA TYR A 72 3.87 -13.08 4.03
C TYR A 72 4.16 -14.32 3.19
N ASP A 73 5.43 -14.59 2.90
CA ASP A 73 5.85 -15.78 2.16
C ASP A 73 5.42 -17.08 2.85
N ARG A 74 5.60 -17.16 4.17
CA ARG A 74 5.12 -18.32 4.95
C ARG A 74 3.61 -18.49 4.80
N ARG A 75 2.83 -17.43 4.98
CA ARG A 75 1.36 -17.50 4.81
C ARG A 75 0.93 -17.94 3.41
N GLN A 76 1.64 -17.51 2.37
CA GLN A 76 1.35 -17.93 1.00
C GLN A 76 1.64 -19.43 0.80
N ARG A 77 2.77 -19.93 1.34
CA ARG A 77 3.08 -21.37 1.30
C ARG A 77 2.07 -22.19 2.09
N ASP A 78 1.73 -21.75 3.31
CA ASP A 78 0.76 -22.44 4.17
C ASP A 78 -0.62 -22.52 3.50
N LEU A 79 -1.04 -21.45 2.80
CA LEU A 79 -2.27 -21.45 2.03
C LEU A 79 -2.20 -22.43 0.85
N GLY A 80 -1.10 -22.42 0.10
CA GLY A 80 -0.90 -23.37 -1.01
C GLY A 80 -0.93 -24.83 -0.54
N GLU A 81 -0.27 -25.13 0.58
CA GLU A 81 -0.28 -26.45 1.20
C GLU A 81 -1.68 -26.83 1.69
N TYR A 82 -2.40 -25.90 2.29
CA TYR A 82 -3.79 -26.12 2.69
C TYR A 82 -4.67 -26.46 1.48
N MET A 83 -4.56 -25.72 0.38
CA MET A 83 -5.34 -25.98 -0.83
C MET A 83 -5.03 -27.33 -1.46
N LEU A 84 -3.74 -27.71 -1.50
CA LEU A 84 -3.31 -29.01 -2.02
C LEU A 84 -3.90 -30.19 -1.22
N ASN A 85 -3.93 -30.04 0.11
CA ASN A 85 -4.49 -31.05 1.02
C ASN A 85 -6.02 -30.99 1.14
N ASN A 86 -6.66 -29.93 0.65
CA ASN A 86 -8.10 -29.73 0.73
C ASN A 86 -8.70 -29.37 -0.65
N PRO A 87 -8.52 -30.21 -1.69
CA PRO A 87 -8.84 -29.86 -3.08
C PRO A 87 -10.34 -29.63 -3.35
N ASN A 88 -11.21 -30.12 -2.46
CA ASN A 88 -12.66 -30.00 -2.58
C ASN A 88 -13.26 -28.96 -1.62
N ARG A 89 -12.43 -28.19 -0.90
CA ARG A 89 -12.89 -27.07 -0.07
C ARG A 89 -12.79 -25.78 -0.90
N PRO A 90 -13.81 -24.90 -0.85
CA PRO A 90 -13.77 -23.62 -1.54
C PRO A 90 -12.66 -22.70 -0.99
#